data_AF-A0A367IUP4-F1
#
_entry.id   AF-A0A367IUP4-F1
#
_cell.length_a   1.000
_cell.length_b   1.000
_cell.length_c   1.000
_cell.angle_alpha   90.00
_cell.angle_beta   90.00
_cell.angle_gamma   90.00
#
_symmetry.space_group_name_H-M   'P 1'
#
loop_
_entity.id
_entity.type
_entity.pdbx_description
1 polymer ?
#
loop_
_entity_poly.entity_id
_entity_poly.type
_entity_poly.pdbx_seq_one_letter_code
_entity_poly.pdbx_strand_id
1 'polypeptide(L)'
;LSQINKTAVFAWSPGQQAPPFIATGTAAGALDDSFSNASELELYKLDFSSSGVTSAGKIATTSRFNKLVWGNASSSNPYGVIAGGMENGELTLYDPSKILDGKSEEEAKIMANATHTGQIRGLDFNKFQHNLLASAGSNNEVYIWDLTNPNTPYTPGPKSQKADDITTVGWNGQVQHILATSSSTGQTVVWDLRNRKEVMTLAAPSMTAGRRSISSVVWHPDVATQLVTASEDDANPVVTLWDLRHAHSPEKVLAGHTKGILSLSWCRQDSDLLMSCGKDCKTFIWNPNSGECLGELASDTNWTFQTEWCPRNPDLLASASFDGKINVYSLQNSGSDAEDHPSSAAVLDTAHDDPFSAAMNASAAAASAANAFSLRHPPKWLRCPVGASFGFGGKLVTFNNKAGQAAKQAAATLPPGQAPASQTITRTAQIHAIVTDKEAVQRADELETALEQQSVEQLVQERVQQAKEKDDKESWEVIKTLLAEDAREQLMNYLGFKKSEVMAAVAKATADQKKEPPDEANATDNSASGLFGEDAGDDFFIQTTTSDPTTTTVAQLEEEQVDDG
;
A
#
# COMPACT_ATOMS: atom_id res chain seq x y z
N LEU A 1 15.63 5.54 -5.79
CA LEU A 1 16.32 4.79 -4.71
C LEU A 1 17.17 5.77 -3.93
N SER A 2 17.13 5.73 -2.61
CA SER A 2 17.90 6.66 -1.77
C SER A 2 19.01 5.90 -1.05
N GLN A 3 20.15 6.56 -0.87
CA GLN A 3 21.35 5.94 -0.32
C GLN A 3 21.93 6.85 0.76
N ILE A 4 22.37 6.24 1.85
CA ILE A 4 23.11 6.89 2.94
C ILE A 4 24.55 6.38 2.88
N ASN A 5 25.52 7.27 2.70
CA ASN A 5 26.94 6.91 2.61
C ASN A 5 27.57 6.87 4.01
N LYS A 6 27.29 5.80 4.77
CA LYS A 6 27.88 5.56 6.09
C LYS A 6 27.95 4.06 6.41
N THR A 7 29.07 3.59 6.98
CA THR A 7 29.17 2.23 7.54
C THR A 7 28.56 2.21 8.94
N ALA A 8 27.25 1.96 9.02
CA ALA A 8 26.50 2.08 10.27
C ALA A 8 25.44 0.97 10.41
N VAL A 9 25.19 0.56 11.65
CA VAL A 9 23.96 -0.17 11.99
C VAL A 9 22.81 0.82 11.99
N PHE A 10 21.62 0.38 11.62
CA PHE A 10 20.47 1.28 11.51
C PHE A 10 19.23 0.73 12.23
N ALA A 11 18.27 1.61 12.46
CA ALA A 11 16.95 1.25 12.96
C ALA A 11 15.90 2.17 12.32
N TRP A 12 14.78 1.58 11.90
CA TRP A 12 13.65 2.34 11.38
C TRP A 12 12.85 3.01 12.49
N SER A 13 12.33 4.21 12.23
CA SER A 13 11.38 4.86 13.12
C SER A 13 10.10 4.04 13.30
N PRO A 14 9.45 4.09 14.47
CA PRO A 14 8.20 3.39 14.71
C PRO A 14 7.09 3.82 13.75
N GLY A 15 6.16 2.90 13.47
CA GLY A 15 5.12 3.07 12.44
C GLY A 15 4.17 4.26 12.58
N GLN A 16 4.19 4.97 13.72
CA GLN A 16 3.23 6.04 14.03
C GLN A 16 3.61 7.39 13.41
N GLN A 17 4.88 7.63 13.08
CA GLN A 17 5.35 8.96 12.65
C GLN A 17 5.56 9.06 11.13
N ALA A 18 5.17 10.20 10.56
CA ALA A 18 5.37 10.54 9.15
C ALA A 18 6.13 11.86 9.06
N PRO A 19 7.13 11.96 8.16
CA PRO A 19 7.71 10.90 7.32
C PRO A 19 8.52 9.86 8.11
N PRO A 20 8.88 8.71 7.51
CA PRO A 20 9.74 7.73 8.17
C PRO A 20 11.16 8.29 8.37
N PHE A 21 11.76 7.95 9.51
CA PHE A 21 13.15 8.26 9.81
C PHE A 21 13.97 6.97 9.90
N ILE A 22 15.26 7.09 9.63
CA ILE A 22 16.26 6.05 9.88
C ILE A 22 17.26 6.61 10.87
N ALA A 23 17.45 5.94 12.00
CA ALA A 23 18.57 6.20 12.89
C ALA A 23 19.75 5.35 12.45
N THR A 24 20.95 5.94 12.37
CA THR A 24 22.20 5.23 12.03
C THR A 24 23.22 5.46 13.13
N GLY A 25 23.80 4.38 13.64
CA GLY A 25 24.90 4.41 14.61
C GLY A 25 26.17 3.82 14.01
N THR A 26 27.33 4.44 14.24
CA THR A 26 28.63 3.91 13.77
C THR A 26 28.79 2.45 14.19
N ALA A 27 28.98 1.55 13.22
CA ALA A 27 29.02 0.12 13.46
C ALA A 27 30.32 -0.30 14.17
N ALA A 28 30.20 -1.17 15.17
CA ALA A 28 31.33 -1.78 15.86
C ALA A 28 32.08 -2.77 14.94
N GLY A 29 33.41 -2.76 14.99
CA GLY A 29 34.27 -3.63 14.15
C GLY A 29 34.41 -3.21 12.68
N ALA A 30 33.78 -2.12 12.25
CA ALA A 30 33.95 -1.55 10.91
C ALA A 30 34.86 -0.31 10.96
N LEU A 31 35.80 -0.17 10.03
CA LEU A 31 36.39 1.14 9.72
C LEU A 31 35.72 1.68 8.46
N ASP A 32 35.39 2.96 8.47
CA ASP A 32 34.93 3.67 7.29
C ASP A 32 36.11 4.16 6.44
N ASP A 33 35.85 4.54 5.20
CA ASP A 33 36.88 5.06 4.28
C ASP A 33 37.55 6.34 4.80
N SER A 34 36.87 7.06 5.70
CA SER A 34 37.41 8.26 6.35
C SER A 34 38.38 7.94 7.50
N PHE A 35 38.53 6.67 7.88
CA PHE A 35 39.30 6.18 9.02
C PHE A 35 38.94 6.93 10.32
N SER A 36 37.68 7.34 10.44
CA SER A 36 37.21 8.09 11.59
C SER A 36 37.07 7.18 12.81
N ASN A 37 37.58 7.66 13.93
CA ASN A 37 37.38 7.03 15.24
C ASN A 37 36.15 7.60 15.98
N ALA A 38 35.44 8.56 15.38
CA ALA A 38 34.26 9.14 15.99
C ALA A 38 33.09 8.14 15.97
N SER A 39 32.53 7.88 17.15
CA SER A 39 31.28 7.11 17.28
C SER A 39 30.12 8.09 17.30
N GLU A 40 29.17 7.94 16.40
CA GLU A 40 28.10 8.92 16.20
C GLU A 40 26.76 8.22 16.04
N LEU A 41 25.70 8.88 16.52
CA LEU A 41 24.32 8.55 16.24
C LEU A 41 23.70 9.70 15.42
N GLU A 42 23.17 9.37 14.26
CA GLU A 42 22.63 10.33 13.30
C GLU A 42 21.24 9.90 12.85
N LEU A 43 20.34 10.87 12.71
CA LEU A 43 18.96 10.66 12.26
C LEU A 43 18.81 11.18 10.85
N TYR A 44 18.23 10.35 9.99
CA TYR A 44 17.94 10.67 8.61
C TYR A 44 16.43 10.71 8.38
N LYS A 45 15.96 11.77 7.73
CA LYS A 45 14.58 11.92 7.30
C LYS A 45 14.46 11.48 5.85
N LEU A 46 13.53 10.56 5.57
CA LEU A 46 13.19 10.18 4.20
C LEU A 46 12.05 11.07 3.70
N ASP A 47 12.38 11.99 2.80
CA ASP A 47 11.37 12.72 2.03
C ASP A 47 11.31 12.12 0.64
N PHE A 48 10.10 11.76 0.20
CA PHE A 48 9.86 11.19 -1.14
C PHE A 48 9.39 12.27 -2.13
N SER A 49 9.13 13.49 -1.67
CA SER A 49 8.68 14.62 -2.51
C SER A 49 9.82 15.42 -3.12
N SER A 50 10.94 15.52 -2.40
CA SER A 50 12.19 16.10 -2.87
C SER A 50 13.26 15.00 -2.84
N SER A 51 14.17 15.00 -3.81
CA SER A 51 15.08 13.89 -4.07
C SER A 51 15.98 13.54 -2.88
N GLY A 52 15.54 12.60 -2.04
CA GLY A 52 16.44 11.74 -1.26
C GLY A 52 16.36 11.83 0.26
N VAL A 53 17.30 11.13 0.87
CA VAL A 53 17.47 11.03 2.32
C VAL A 53 18.26 12.25 2.81
N THR A 54 17.75 12.92 3.83
CA THR A 54 18.40 14.12 4.41
C THR A 54 18.81 13.87 5.86
N SER A 55 20.01 14.33 6.24
CA SER A 55 20.43 14.30 7.64
C SER A 55 19.64 15.34 8.44
N ALA A 56 19.00 14.91 9.52
CA ALA A 56 18.09 15.71 10.34
C ALA A 56 18.68 16.09 11.70
N GLY A 57 19.60 15.29 12.24
CA GLY A 57 20.24 15.56 13.53
C GLY A 57 21.34 14.55 13.84
N LYS A 58 22.35 14.96 14.61
CA LYS A 58 23.55 14.16 14.86
C LYS A 58 24.10 14.43 16.27
N ILE A 59 24.49 13.37 16.97
CA ILE A 59 25.19 13.44 18.26
C ILE A 59 26.44 12.55 18.25
N ALA A 60 27.46 12.96 18.99
CA ALA A 60 28.58 12.10 19.33
C ALA A 60 28.16 11.10 20.42
N THR A 61 28.82 9.95 20.47
CA THR A 61 28.53 8.86 21.42
C THR A 61 29.83 8.29 21.98
N THR A 62 29.73 7.65 23.14
CA THR A 62 30.88 7.13 23.89
C THR A 62 31.55 5.93 23.23
N SER A 63 30.80 5.09 22.52
CA SER A 63 31.28 3.85 21.92
C SER A 63 30.46 3.45 20.69
N ARG A 64 30.96 2.49 19.91
CA ARG A 64 30.34 2.03 18.67
C ARG A 64 29.18 1.07 18.94
N PHE A 65 28.25 0.98 17.99
CA PHE A 65 27.04 0.20 18.12
C PHE A 65 27.18 -1.19 17.47
N ASN A 66 26.78 -2.22 18.20
CA ASN A 66 26.58 -3.58 17.68
C ASN A 66 25.15 -3.78 17.16
N LYS A 67 24.16 -3.17 17.80
CA LYS A 67 22.76 -3.21 17.41
C LYS A 67 22.07 -1.91 17.80
N LEU A 68 21.17 -1.46 16.95
CA LEU A 68 20.31 -0.31 17.18
C LEU A 68 18.86 -0.75 17.00
N VAL A 69 17.95 -0.31 17.88
CA VAL A 69 16.51 -0.54 17.74
C VAL A 69 15.74 0.71 18.15
N TRP A 70 14.62 0.97 17.50
CA TRP A 70 13.77 2.13 17.79
C TRP A 70 12.43 1.67 18.35
N GLY A 71 12.18 2.01 19.62
CA GLY A 71 10.97 1.71 20.35
C GLY A 71 9.84 2.70 20.05
N ASN A 72 8.61 2.26 20.24
CA ASN A 72 7.40 3.01 19.91
C ASN A 72 7.29 4.34 20.67
N ALA A 73 6.55 5.28 20.09
CA ALA A 73 6.19 6.52 20.74
C ALA A 73 5.34 6.27 21.99
N SER A 74 5.60 7.06 23.03
CA SER A 74 4.82 7.10 24.26
C SER A 74 4.26 8.51 24.47
N SER A 75 3.38 8.69 25.46
CA SER A 75 2.89 10.02 25.82
C SER A 75 4.00 10.98 26.27
N SER A 76 5.09 10.44 26.83
CA SER A 76 6.25 11.23 27.25
C SER A 76 7.22 11.52 26.10
N ASN A 77 7.37 10.58 25.16
CA ASN A 77 8.34 10.66 24.05
C ASN A 77 7.61 10.48 22.71
N PRO A 78 7.20 11.57 22.04
CA PRO A 78 6.39 11.49 20.82
C PRO A 78 7.12 10.83 19.65
N TYR A 79 8.46 10.89 19.62
CA TYR A 79 9.32 10.23 18.63
C TYR A 79 9.80 8.83 19.06
N GLY A 80 9.30 8.31 20.18
CA GLY A 80 9.75 7.04 20.74
C GLY A 80 11.12 7.13 21.39
N VAL A 81 11.79 5.99 21.52
CA VAL A 81 13.09 5.87 22.19
C VAL A 81 14.01 5.02 21.34
N ILE A 82 15.23 5.49 21.10
CA ILE A 82 16.27 4.70 20.42
C ILE A 82 17.09 3.99 21.49
N ALA A 83 17.24 2.67 21.38
CA ALA A 83 18.12 1.88 22.23
C ALA A 83 19.33 1.41 21.42
N GLY A 84 20.53 1.63 21.96
CA GLY A 84 21.79 1.24 21.38
C GLY A 84 22.54 0.25 22.26
N GLY A 85 22.95 -0.87 21.67
CA GLY A 85 23.76 -1.89 22.32
C GLY A 85 25.19 -1.69 21.87
N MET A 86 26.07 -1.29 22.79
CA MET A 86 27.44 -0.91 22.47
C MET A 86 28.42 -2.07 22.52
N GLU A 87 29.63 -1.85 21.99
CA GLU A 87 30.73 -2.81 22.05
C GLU A 87 31.40 -2.91 23.44
N ASN A 88 31.29 -1.86 24.26
CA ASN A 88 31.81 -1.85 25.63
C ASN A 88 30.86 -2.52 26.65
N GLY A 89 29.69 -3.01 26.22
CA GLY A 89 28.66 -3.59 27.09
C GLY A 89 27.69 -2.58 27.71
N GLU A 90 27.77 -1.31 27.33
CA GLU A 90 26.83 -0.28 27.75
C GLU A 90 25.53 -0.35 26.92
N LEU A 91 24.39 -0.34 27.59
CA LEU A 91 23.08 -0.09 27.02
C LEU A 91 22.76 1.39 27.18
N THR A 92 22.58 2.10 26.07
CA THR A 92 22.10 3.50 26.11
C THR A 92 20.75 3.67 25.46
N LEU A 93 19.98 4.60 26.03
CA LEU A 93 18.70 5.04 25.51
C LEU A 93 18.79 6.52 25.15
N TYR A 94 18.28 6.87 23.98
CA TYR A 94 18.27 8.24 23.46
C TYR A 94 16.84 8.68 23.13
N ASP A 95 16.56 9.95 23.38
CA ASP A 95 15.35 10.65 22.95
C ASP A 95 15.58 11.26 21.56
N PRO A 96 14.91 10.75 20.51
CA PRO A 96 15.10 11.24 19.15
C PRO A 96 14.66 12.70 18.98
N SER A 97 13.67 13.16 19.76
CA SER A 97 13.17 14.54 19.64
C SER A 97 14.27 15.56 19.96
N LYS A 98 15.07 15.27 20.99
CA LYS A 98 16.19 16.12 21.40
C LYS A 98 17.34 16.10 20.41
N ILE A 99 17.55 14.98 19.72
CA ILE A 99 18.55 14.88 18.64
C ILE A 99 18.13 15.72 17.44
N LEU A 100 16.84 15.69 17.08
CA LEU A 100 16.27 16.53 16.02
C LEU A 100 16.32 18.02 16.36
N ASP A 101 16.17 18.38 17.64
CA ASP A 101 16.35 19.75 18.13
C ASP A 101 17.82 20.21 18.13
N GLY A 102 18.79 19.33 17.82
CA GLY A 102 20.22 19.64 17.82
C GLY A 102 20.85 19.77 19.21
N LYS A 103 20.26 19.15 20.23
CA LYS A 103 20.80 19.16 21.61
C LYS A 103 22.03 18.27 21.75
N SER A 104 22.79 18.48 22.82
CA SER A 104 23.99 17.70 23.14
C SER A 104 23.68 16.25 23.53
N GLU A 105 24.69 15.39 23.51
CA GLU A 105 24.57 13.97 23.90
C GLU A 105 23.98 13.81 25.31
N GLU A 106 24.44 14.61 26.28
CA GLU A 106 24.00 14.52 27.68
C GLU A 106 22.50 14.81 27.85
N GLU A 107 21.96 15.72 27.04
CA GLU A 107 20.53 16.04 27.07
C GLU A 107 19.68 15.02 26.32
N ALA A 108 20.19 14.53 25.19
CA ALA A 108 19.54 13.51 24.35
C ALA A 108 19.52 12.13 25.02
N LYS A 109 20.52 11.82 25.85
CA LYS A 109 20.63 10.55 26.56
C LYS A 109 19.60 10.48 27.70
N ILE A 110 18.74 9.47 27.65
CA ILE A 110 17.75 9.16 28.68
C ILE A 110 18.40 8.32 29.77
N MET A 111 19.18 7.30 29.37
CA MET A 111 19.77 6.32 30.28
C MET A 111 21.06 5.75 29.67
N ALA A 112 22.00 5.41 30.54
CA ALA A 112 23.22 4.66 30.27
C ALA A 112 23.37 3.61 31.37
N ASN A 113 23.52 2.33 31.00
CA ASN A 113 23.67 1.26 31.97
C ASN A 113 24.68 0.21 31.48
N ALA A 114 25.66 -0.10 32.34
CA ALA A 114 26.71 -1.07 32.07
C ALA A 114 26.55 -2.37 32.90
N THR A 115 25.32 -2.86 33.10
CA THR A 115 25.09 -4.15 33.80
C THR A 115 25.61 -5.36 33.00
N HIS A 116 25.70 -5.25 31.68
CA HIS A 116 26.30 -6.30 30.86
C HIS A 116 27.81 -6.28 31.02
N THR A 117 28.40 -7.46 31.15
CA THR A 117 29.85 -7.62 31.31
C THR A 117 30.60 -7.61 29.98
N GLY A 118 29.88 -7.79 28.87
CA GLY A 118 30.44 -7.83 27.52
C GLY A 118 29.51 -7.22 26.48
N GLN A 119 29.85 -7.43 25.21
CA GLN A 119 29.18 -6.79 24.07
C GLN A 119 27.69 -7.12 24.02
N ILE A 120 26.86 -6.11 23.79
CA ILE A 120 25.42 -6.29 23.58
C ILE A 120 25.15 -6.50 22.09
N ARG A 121 24.77 -7.72 21.70
CA ARG A 121 24.52 -8.08 20.29
C ARG A 121 23.03 -8.19 19.97
N GLY A 122 22.21 -8.58 20.95
CA GLY A 122 20.76 -8.67 20.81
C GLY A 122 20.03 -7.50 21.47
N LEU A 123 19.17 -6.82 20.73
CA LEU A 123 18.21 -5.86 21.25
C LEU A 123 16.86 -6.01 20.54
N ASP A 124 15.76 -5.99 21.29
CA ASP A 124 14.40 -5.87 20.73
C ASP A 124 13.42 -5.29 21.76
N PHE A 125 12.50 -4.45 21.27
CA PHE A 125 11.42 -3.86 22.06
C PHE A 125 10.17 -4.75 22.01
N ASN A 126 9.49 -4.87 23.15
CA ASN A 126 8.22 -5.56 23.24
C ASN A 126 7.14 -4.79 22.45
N LYS A 127 6.41 -5.52 21.59
CA LYS A 127 5.40 -4.94 20.69
C LYS A 127 4.10 -4.56 21.40
N PHE A 128 3.79 -5.20 22.54
CA PHE A 128 2.57 -4.93 23.32
C PHE A 128 2.83 -3.94 24.44
N GLN A 129 3.95 -4.12 25.16
CA GLN A 129 4.34 -3.29 26.29
C GLN A 129 5.52 -2.42 25.89
N HIS A 130 5.25 -1.20 25.40
CA HIS A 130 6.28 -0.32 24.84
C HIS A 130 7.35 0.14 25.85
N ASN A 131 7.11 -0.06 27.15
CA ASN A 131 8.08 0.17 28.21
C ASN A 131 9.05 -0.99 28.43
N LEU A 132 8.88 -2.16 27.79
CA LEU A 132 9.78 -3.29 27.96
C LEU A 132 10.77 -3.41 26.80
N LEU A 133 12.05 -3.51 27.16
CA LEU A 133 13.18 -3.74 26.26
C LEU A 133 13.95 -4.98 26.72
N ALA A 134 14.48 -5.76 25.77
CA ALA A 134 15.31 -6.92 26.04
C ALA A 134 16.68 -6.61 25.46
N SER A 135 17.70 -6.84 26.27
CA SER A 135 19.08 -6.82 25.79
C SER A 135 19.76 -8.14 26.12
N ALA A 136 20.54 -8.62 25.17
CA ALA A 136 21.28 -9.84 25.28
C ALA A 136 22.71 -9.64 24.77
N GLY A 137 23.66 -10.25 25.46
CA GLY A 137 25.08 -10.08 25.19
C GLY A 137 25.91 -11.33 25.42
N SER A 138 27.20 -11.11 25.61
CA SER A 138 28.18 -12.15 25.97
C SER A 138 27.82 -12.84 27.30
N ASN A 139 28.44 -13.99 27.56
CA ASN A 139 28.31 -14.72 28.84
C ASN A 139 26.88 -15.17 29.18
N ASN A 140 26.04 -15.40 28.16
CA ASN A 140 24.64 -15.80 28.30
C ASN A 140 23.82 -14.82 29.18
N GLU A 141 24.11 -13.52 29.06
CA GLU A 141 23.42 -12.47 29.82
C GLU A 141 22.21 -11.97 29.03
N VAL A 142 21.03 -12.12 29.62
CA VAL A 142 19.77 -11.58 29.09
C VAL A 142 19.10 -10.76 30.18
N TYR A 143 18.88 -9.49 29.89
CA TYR A 143 18.20 -8.57 30.79
C TYR A 143 16.95 -8.00 30.14
N ILE A 144 15.91 -7.90 30.94
CA ILE A 144 14.66 -7.25 30.61
C ILE A 144 14.59 -5.95 31.40
N TRP A 145 14.39 -4.87 30.67
CA TRP A 145 14.42 -3.51 31.15
C TRP A 145 13.01 -2.96 31.12
N ASP A 146 12.60 -2.39 32.24
CA ASP A 146 11.41 -1.55 32.29
C ASP A 146 11.86 -0.09 32.18
N LEU A 147 11.48 0.57 31.09
CA LEU A 147 11.80 1.99 30.84
C LEU A 147 11.23 2.92 31.91
N THR A 148 10.21 2.49 32.66
CA THR A 148 9.69 3.26 33.81
C THR A 148 10.62 3.16 35.03
N ASN A 149 11.34 2.05 35.19
CA ASN A 149 12.24 1.76 36.31
C ASN A 149 13.56 1.15 35.81
N PRO A 150 14.43 1.98 35.19
CA PRO A 150 15.60 1.49 34.44
C PRO A 150 16.71 0.90 35.31
N ASN A 151 16.72 1.20 36.61
CA ASN A 151 17.80 0.80 37.52
C ASN A 151 17.70 -0.66 37.99
N THR A 152 16.56 -1.32 37.80
CA THR A 152 16.31 -2.67 38.28
C THR A 152 15.91 -3.60 37.12
N PRO A 153 16.84 -3.94 36.22
CA PRO A 153 16.58 -4.95 35.21
C PRO A 153 16.38 -6.32 35.86
N TYR A 154 15.61 -7.19 35.20
CA TYR A 154 15.40 -8.57 35.65
C TYR A 154 15.72 -9.57 34.54
N THR A 155 16.08 -10.79 34.91
CA THR A 155 16.37 -11.85 33.94
C THR A 155 15.10 -12.65 33.61
N PRO A 156 14.98 -13.17 32.37
CA PRO A 156 13.84 -14.01 31.97
C PRO A 156 13.85 -15.40 32.63
N GLY A 157 14.96 -15.80 33.24
CA GLY A 157 15.11 -17.06 33.96
C GLY A 157 16.58 -17.30 34.36
N PRO A 158 16.90 -18.49 34.92
CA PRO A 158 18.28 -18.93 35.12
C PRO A 158 19.03 -19.02 33.78
N LYS A 159 20.35 -18.81 33.78
CA LYS A 159 21.19 -18.95 32.57
C LYS A 159 21.02 -20.36 31.98
N SER A 160 20.78 -20.45 30.68
CA SER A 160 20.60 -21.75 30.00
C SER A 160 21.94 -22.48 29.91
N GLN A 161 21.96 -23.78 30.21
CA GLN A 161 23.18 -24.60 30.07
C GLN A 161 23.54 -24.90 28.61
N LYS A 162 22.61 -24.63 27.67
CA LYS A 162 22.75 -24.96 26.25
C LYS A 162 23.13 -23.76 25.39
N ALA A 163 23.10 -22.56 25.96
CA ALA A 163 23.47 -21.32 25.29
C ALA A 163 24.75 -20.75 25.94
N ASP A 164 25.59 -20.13 25.11
CA ASP A 164 26.80 -19.44 25.53
C ASP A 164 26.62 -17.94 25.20
N ASP A 165 27.46 -17.36 24.33
CA ASP A 165 27.23 -16.00 23.84
C ASP A 165 25.94 -15.89 23.03
N ILE A 166 25.15 -14.85 23.33
CA ILE A 166 23.88 -14.59 22.67
C ILE A 166 24.12 -13.59 21.54
N THR A 167 23.80 -14.00 20.33
CA THR A 167 23.99 -13.21 19.11
C THR A 167 22.80 -12.29 18.86
N THR A 168 21.59 -12.72 19.22
CA THR A 168 20.36 -12.00 18.91
C THR A 168 19.22 -12.35 19.88
N VAL A 169 18.26 -11.44 19.99
CA VAL A 169 17.01 -11.62 20.74
C VAL A 169 15.86 -11.16 19.87
N GLY A 170 14.74 -11.88 19.93
CA GLY A 170 13.50 -11.49 19.27
C GLY A 170 12.30 -11.72 20.18
N TRP A 171 11.47 -10.70 20.34
CA TRP A 171 10.20 -10.82 21.06
C TRP A 171 9.12 -11.42 20.17
N ASN A 172 8.26 -12.23 20.78
CA ASN A 172 7.11 -12.76 20.08
C ASN A 172 6.11 -11.64 19.73
N GLY A 173 5.69 -11.59 18.46
CA GLY A 173 4.79 -10.55 17.94
C GLY A 173 3.32 -10.73 18.32
N GLN A 174 2.94 -11.92 18.81
CA GLN A 174 1.57 -12.28 19.17
C GLN A 174 1.39 -12.49 20.69
N VAL A 175 2.47 -12.83 21.40
CA VAL A 175 2.43 -13.14 22.84
C VAL A 175 3.46 -12.30 23.61
N GLN A 176 2.97 -11.38 24.44
CA GLN A 176 3.82 -10.38 25.13
C GLN A 176 4.91 -10.94 26.06
N HIS A 177 4.76 -12.15 26.57
CA HIS A 177 5.61 -12.72 27.62
C HIS A 177 6.55 -13.83 27.12
N ILE A 178 6.64 -14.01 25.80
CA ILE A 178 7.51 -14.98 25.16
C ILE A 178 8.58 -14.25 24.35
N LEU A 179 9.83 -14.68 24.49
CA LEU A 179 10.95 -14.21 23.68
C LEU A 179 11.87 -15.37 23.31
N ALA A 180 12.62 -15.22 22.23
CA ALA A 180 13.63 -16.17 21.79
C ALA A 180 15.01 -15.49 21.80
N THR A 181 16.01 -16.24 22.23
CA THR A 181 17.42 -15.83 22.19
C THR A 181 18.21 -16.87 21.42
N SER A 182 19.06 -16.45 20.49
CA SER A 182 19.92 -17.38 19.75
C SER A 182 21.37 -17.22 20.15
N SER A 183 22.10 -18.33 20.15
CA SER A 183 23.48 -18.38 20.59
C SER A 183 24.46 -18.68 19.46
N SER A 184 25.71 -18.29 19.65
CA SER A 184 26.87 -18.67 18.81
C SER A 184 27.11 -20.18 18.76
N THR A 185 26.50 -20.94 19.68
CA THR A 185 26.55 -22.41 19.73
C THR A 185 25.56 -23.12 18.81
N GLY A 186 24.62 -22.39 18.19
CA GLY A 186 23.61 -22.96 17.30
C GLY A 186 22.32 -23.39 17.97
N GLN A 187 22.13 -22.96 19.21
CA GLN A 187 20.93 -23.18 20.00
C GLN A 187 20.10 -21.90 20.05
N THR A 188 18.80 -22.01 19.82
CA THR A 188 17.82 -20.95 20.07
C THR A 188 16.96 -21.35 21.24
N VAL A 189 17.03 -20.58 22.33
CA VAL A 189 16.26 -20.81 23.54
C VAL A 189 15.00 -19.94 23.54
N VAL A 190 13.85 -20.54 23.83
CA VAL A 190 12.57 -19.85 24.00
C VAL A 190 12.26 -19.72 25.49
N TRP A 191 11.97 -18.50 25.91
CA TRP A 191 11.76 -18.12 27.30
C TRP A 191 10.31 -17.73 27.56
N ASP A 192 9.83 -18.04 28.77
CA ASP A 192 8.57 -17.55 29.30
C ASP A 192 8.83 -16.66 30.52
N LEU A 193 8.53 -15.37 30.33
CA LEU A 193 8.71 -14.32 31.33
C LEU A 193 7.76 -14.45 32.52
N ARG A 194 6.57 -15.05 32.35
CA ARG A 194 5.61 -15.26 33.46
C ARG A 194 6.12 -16.32 34.41
N ASN A 195 6.61 -17.42 33.85
CA ASN A 195 7.13 -18.55 34.61
C ASN A 195 8.61 -18.42 34.96
N ARG A 196 9.29 -17.37 34.46
CA ARG A 196 10.72 -17.11 34.62
C ARG A 196 11.60 -18.31 34.32
N LYS A 197 11.31 -19.00 33.22
CA LYS A 197 12.00 -20.25 32.84
C LYS A 197 12.19 -20.37 31.34
N GLU A 198 13.22 -21.13 30.96
CA GLU A 198 13.36 -21.68 29.62
C GLU A 198 12.22 -22.69 29.39
N VAL A 199 11.49 -22.52 28.28
CA VAL A 199 10.40 -23.40 27.85
C VAL A 199 10.94 -24.50 26.95
N MET A 200 11.84 -24.12 26.03
CA MET A 200 12.26 -24.98 24.94
C MET A 200 13.58 -24.52 24.32
N THR A 201 14.34 -25.48 23.79
CA THR A 201 15.54 -25.22 23.00
C THR A 201 15.35 -25.78 21.59
N LEU A 202 15.61 -24.97 20.58
CA LEU A 202 15.65 -25.35 19.17
C LEU A 202 17.10 -25.48 18.74
N ALA A 203 17.43 -26.59 18.09
CA ALA A 203 18.77 -26.86 17.59
C ALA A 203 18.76 -26.88 16.06
N ALA A 204 19.52 -25.99 15.42
CA ALA A 204 19.60 -25.92 13.97
C ALA A 204 19.91 -27.30 13.33
N PRO A 205 19.25 -27.69 12.21
CA PRO A 205 19.46 -29.00 11.59
C PRO A 205 20.91 -29.12 11.11
N SER A 206 21.52 -30.29 11.32
CA SER A 206 22.94 -30.46 11.04
C SER A 206 23.26 -31.72 10.27
N MET A 207 23.90 -31.53 9.10
CA MET A 207 24.51 -32.60 8.30
C MET A 207 26.02 -32.77 8.60
N THR A 208 26.67 -31.79 9.24
CA THR A 208 28.11 -31.78 9.54
C THR A 208 28.42 -31.42 11.00
N ALA A 209 29.35 -32.14 11.62
CA ALA A 209 29.74 -31.91 13.02
C ALA A 209 30.60 -30.63 13.16
N GLY A 210 29.98 -29.52 13.59
CA GLY A 210 30.67 -28.25 13.86
C GLY A 210 29.79 -27.28 14.68
N ARG A 211 30.42 -26.31 15.36
CA ARG A 211 29.72 -25.19 16.03
C ARG A 211 29.11 -24.29 14.96
N ARG A 212 27.80 -24.02 15.02
CA ARG A 212 27.12 -23.16 14.04
C ARG A 212 26.50 -21.97 14.74
N SER A 213 27.10 -20.80 14.57
CA SER A 213 26.51 -19.57 15.09
C SER A 213 25.19 -19.29 14.38
N ILE A 214 24.15 -18.98 15.16
CA ILE A 214 22.89 -18.44 14.61
C ILE A 214 23.03 -16.92 14.65
N SER A 215 22.89 -16.25 13.52
CA SER A 215 23.09 -14.78 13.45
C SER A 215 21.83 -13.99 13.79
N SER A 216 20.65 -14.52 13.47
CA SER A 216 19.39 -13.79 13.60
C SER A 216 18.20 -14.70 13.90
N VAL A 217 17.21 -14.16 14.61
CA VAL A 217 15.96 -14.81 14.97
C VAL A 217 14.82 -13.83 14.80
N VAL A 218 13.79 -14.24 14.07
CA VAL A 218 12.59 -13.41 13.82
C VAL A 218 11.34 -14.25 13.99
N TRP A 219 10.37 -13.74 14.73
CA TRP A 219 9.09 -14.39 14.93
C TRP A 219 8.15 -14.17 13.75
N HIS A 220 7.29 -15.16 13.49
CA HIS A 220 6.21 -14.99 12.53
C HIS A 220 5.29 -13.85 12.97
N PRO A 221 4.87 -12.95 12.05
CA PRO A 221 4.03 -11.80 12.40
C PRO A 221 2.65 -12.21 12.91
N ASP A 222 1.95 -13.15 12.26
CA ASP A 222 0.59 -13.57 12.61
C ASP A 222 0.48 -14.81 13.54
N VAL A 223 1.43 -15.74 13.48
CA VAL A 223 1.36 -17.04 14.15
C VAL A 223 2.31 -17.06 15.36
N ALA A 224 1.77 -17.19 16.56
CA ALA A 224 2.54 -17.14 17.80
C ALA A 224 3.55 -18.28 17.98
N THR A 225 3.36 -19.43 17.31
CA THR A 225 4.20 -20.62 17.50
C THR A 225 5.29 -20.77 16.45
N GLN A 226 5.40 -19.84 15.50
CA GLN A 226 6.40 -19.95 14.43
C GLN A 226 7.49 -18.89 14.54
N LEU A 227 8.72 -19.31 14.25
CA LEU A 227 9.87 -18.42 14.19
C LEU A 227 10.88 -18.92 13.16
N VAL A 228 11.72 -18.01 12.68
CA VAL A 228 12.77 -18.30 11.71
C VAL A 228 14.13 -17.99 12.32
N THR A 229 15.10 -18.87 12.08
CA THR A 229 16.51 -18.71 12.48
C THR A 229 17.42 -18.71 11.27
N ALA A 230 18.47 -17.88 11.27
CA ALA A 230 19.49 -17.86 10.22
C ALA A 230 20.83 -18.44 10.69
N SER A 231 21.43 -19.29 9.86
CA SER A 231 22.77 -19.82 10.06
C SER A 231 23.84 -18.86 9.56
N GLU A 232 24.81 -18.55 10.41
CA GLU A 232 26.00 -17.75 10.06
C GLU A 232 27.14 -18.61 9.48
N ASP A 233 26.96 -19.93 9.46
CA ASP A 233 27.95 -20.90 8.97
C ASP A 233 28.08 -20.82 7.44
N ASP A 234 29.30 -20.58 6.95
CA ASP A 234 29.60 -20.51 5.52
C ASP A 234 29.47 -21.87 4.83
N ALA A 235 29.60 -22.99 5.57
CA ALA A 235 29.44 -24.32 5.00
C ALA A 235 27.97 -24.71 4.76
N ASN A 236 27.06 -24.20 5.58
CA ASN A 236 25.61 -24.47 5.49
C ASN A 236 24.79 -23.21 5.81
N PRO A 237 24.75 -22.23 4.90
CA PRO A 237 24.01 -20.99 5.08
C PRO A 237 22.53 -21.20 4.78
N VAL A 238 21.80 -21.74 5.76
CA VAL A 238 20.37 -22.02 5.65
C VAL A 238 19.55 -21.12 6.56
N VAL A 239 18.39 -20.70 6.06
CA VAL A 239 17.32 -20.11 6.85
C VAL A 239 16.36 -21.22 7.24
N THR A 240 16.03 -21.34 8.52
CA THR A 240 15.22 -22.46 9.03
C THR A 240 13.95 -21.92 9.67
N LEU A 241 12.79 -22.40 9.21
CA LEU A 241 11.48 -22.14 9.80
C LEU A 241 11.16 -23.22 10.82
N TRP A 242 10.76 -22.78 12.01
CA TRP A 242 10.42 -23.62 13.14
C TRP A 242 8.97 -23.42 13.54
N ASP A 243 8.30 -24.50 13.90
CA ASP A 243 7.05 -24.48 14.64
C ASP A 243 7.28 -25.06 16.03
N LEU A 244 7.03 -24.28 17.07
CA LEU A 244 7.20 -24.65 18.47
C LEU A 244 6.31 -25.82 18.88
N ARG A 245 5.25 -26.13 18.12
CA ARG A 245 4.45 -27.34 18.31
C ARG A 245 5.22 -28.62 17.95
N HIS A 246 6.19 -28.51 17.05
CA HIS A 246 7.01 -29.61 16.52
C HIS A 246 8.51 -29.26 16.56
N ALA A 247 8.99 -28.87 17.74
CA ALA A 247 10.33 -28.33 17.95
C ALA A 247 11.51 -29.30 17.71
N HIS A 248 11.26 -30.58 17.50
CA HIS A 248 12.31 -31.57 17.26
C HIS A 248 12.89 -31.50 15.84
N SER A 249 12.18 -30.90 14.90
CA SER A 249 12.60 -30.77 13.51
C SER A 249 12.11 -29.46 12.90
N PRO A 250 12.87 -28.88 11.98
CA PRO A 250 12.41 -27.69 11.26
C PRO A 250 11.18 -28.02 10.40
N GLU A 251 10.28 -27.06 10.26
CA GLU A 251 9.14 -27.18 9.34
C GLU A 251 9.62 -27.02 7.90
N LYS A 252 10.48 -26.02 7.65
CA LYS A 252 11.10 -25.75 6.35
C LYS A 252 12.53 -25.29 6.48
N VAL A 253 13.32 -25.55 5.45
CA VAL A 253 14.69 -25.09 5.30
C VAL A 253 14.80 -24.37 3.95
N LEU A 254 15.13 -23.08 3.98
CA LEU A 254 15.35 -22.26 2.80
C LEU A 254 16.86 -22.21 2.54
N ALA A 255 17.26 -22.72 1.39
CA ALA A 255 18.64 -22.73 0.93
C ALA A 255 18.77 -21.91 -0.36
N GLY A 256 19.82 -21.09 -0.44
CA GLY A 256 20.16 -20.34 -1.66
C GLY A 256 21.25 -19.29 -1.45
N HIS A 257 21.48 -18.84 -0.22
CA HIS A 257 22.72 -18.12 0.11
C HIS A 257 23.95 -19.01 -0.13
N THR A 258 25.07 -18.40 -0.51
CA THR A 258 26.33 -19.12 -0.78
C THR A 258 27.33 -19.03 0.37
N LYS A 259 27.12 -18.08 1.29
CA LYS A 259 27.91 -17.87 2.52
C LYS A 259 26.99 -17.52 3.69
N GLY A 260 27.55 -17.47 4.90
CA GLY A 260 26.82 -17.25 6.14
C GLY A 260 25.87 -16.05 6.09
N ILE A 261 24.68 -16.26 6.62
CA ILE A 261 23.61 -15.27 6.68
C ILE A 261 23.83 -14.41 7.92
N LEU A 262 23.68 -13.09 7.81
CA LEU A 262 23.98 -12.14 8.89
C LEU A 262 22.73 -11.52 9.51
N SER A 263 21.68 -11.28 8.73
CA SER A 263 20.44 -10.68 9.24
C SER A 263 19.20 -11.25 8.56
N LEU A 264 18.11 -11.29 9.32
CA LEU A 264 16.77 -11.61 8.85
C LEU A 264 15.81 -10.48 9.21
N SER A 265 14.80 -10.30 8.37
CA SER A 265 13.70 -9.39 8.64
C SER A 265 12.42 -9.92 8.02
N TRP A 266 11.42 -10.21 8.85
CA TRP A 266 10.10 -10.68 8.41
C TRP A 266 9.15 -9.50 8.29
N CYS A 267 8.52 -9.33 7.12
CA CYS A 267 7.52 -8.29 6.91
C CYS A 267 6.34 -8.47 7.88
N ARG A 268 5.92 -7.39 8.54
CA ARG A 268 4.84 -7.42 9.54
C ARG A 268 3.45 -7.42 8.91
N GLN A 269 3.32 -6.80 7.74
CA GLN A 269 2.06 -6.65 7.00
C GLN A 269 1.79 -7.84 6.08
N ASP A 270 2.83 -8.61 5.72
CA ASP A 270 2.68 -9.84 4.93
C ASP A 270 3.62 -10.94 5.41
N SER A 271 3.06 -11.97 6.06
CA SER A 271 3.79 -13.17 6.45
C SER A 271 4.46 -13.94 5.31
N ASP A 272 4.07 -13.71 4.06
CA ASP A 272 4.61 -14.42 2.90
C ASP A 272 5.90 -13.76 2.37
N LEU A 273 6.40 -12.72 3.04
CA LEU A 273 7.62 -11.99 2.68
C LEU A 273 8.64 -11.99 3.82
N LEU A 274 9.75 -12.70 3.62
CA LEU A 274 10.90 -12.73 4.50
C LEU A 274 12.14 -12.23 3.75
N MET A 275 12.93 -11.37 4.38
CA MET A 275 14.18 -10.86 3.81
C MET A 275 15.37 -11.44 4.56
N SER A 276 16.42 -11.81 3.84
CA SER A 276 17.70 -12.27 4.41
C SER A 276 18.87 -11.63 3.68
N CYS A 277 19.94 -11.34 4.41
CA CYS A 277 21.19 -10.84 3.84
C CYS A 277 22.40 -11.56 4.44
N GLY A 278 23.51 -11.64 3.70
CA GLY A 278 24.67 -12.43 4.12
C GLY A 278 26.03 -11.93 3.64
N LYS A 279 27.06 -12.73 3.97
CA LYS A 279 28.46 -12.54 3.56
C LYS A 279 28.70 -12.76 2.06
N ASP A 280 27.68 -13.20 1.33
CA ASP A 280 27.70 -13.36 -0.11
C ASP A 280 27.33 -12.07 -0.87
N CYS A 281 27.16 -10.96 -0.15
CA CYS A 281 26.83 -9.64 -0.71
C CYS A 281 25.44 -9.60 -1.37
N LYS A 282 24.58 -10.57 -1.04
CA LYS A 282 23.24 -10.72 -1.59
C LYS A 282 22.19 -10.48 -0.53
N THR A 283 21.08 -9.89 -0.94
CA THR A 283 19.86 -9.80 -0.13
C THR A 283 18.72 -10.50 -0.86
N PHE A 284 18.20 -11.57 -0.29
CA PHE A 284 17.11 -12.34 -0.87
C PHE A 284 15.77 -12.02 -0.21
N ILE A 285 14.71 -12.10 -1.01
CA ILE A 285 13.33 -12.07 -0.56
C ILE A 285 12.73 -13.45 -0.80
N TRP A 286 12.16 -14.03 0.25
CA TRP A 286 11.64 -15.40 0.29
C TRP A 286 10.17 -15.39 0.62
N ASN A 287 9.48 -16.43 0.18
CA ASN A 287 8.24 -16.87 0.79
C ASN A 287 8.54 -18.00 1.77
N PRO A 288 8.54 -17.75 3.09
CA PRO A 288 8.86 -18.78 4.09
C PRO A 288 7.80 -19.89 4.11
N ASN A 289 6.56 -19.58 3.72
CA ASN A 289 5.44 -20.53 3.70
C ASN A 289 5.47 -21.46 2.48
N SER A 290 5.95 -21.03 1.31
CA SER A 290 6.13 -21.91 0.15
C SER A 290 7.51 -22.58 0.15
N GLY A 291 8.54 -21.86 0.62
CA GLY A 291 9.94 -22.27 0.52
C GLY A 291 10.66 -21.66 -0.70
N GLU A 292 9.96 -20.86 -1.50
CA GLU A 292 10.48 -20.30 -2.73
C GLU A 292 11.27 -19.01 -2.49
N CYS A 293 12.38 -18.86 -3.19
CA CYS A 293 13.06 -17.57 -3.35
C CYS A 293 12.26 -16.74 -4.34
N LEU A 294 11.67 -15.63 -3.89
CA LEU A 294 10.89 -14.73 -4.74
C LEU A 294 11.82 -13.92 -5.65
N GLY A 295 12.99 -13.54 -5.14
CA GLY A 295 14.08 -12.96 -5.92
C GLY A 295 15.15 -12.30 -5.06
N GLU A 296 16.07 -11.61 -5.73
CA GLU A 296 17.27 -11.00 -5.16
C GLU A 296 17.18 -9.48 -5.33
N LEU A 297 17.39 -8.73 -4.25
CA LEU A 297 17.63 -7.28 -4.31
C LEU A 297 19.05 -7.02 -4.81
N ALA A 298 19.29 -5.86 -5.43
CA ALA A 298 20.57 -5.50 -6.04
C ALA A 298 21.77 -5.93 -5.16
N SER A 299 22.69 -6.68 -5.74
CA SER A 299 23.88 -7.18 -5.06
C SER A 299 24.82 -6.03 -4.69
N ASP A 300 25.23 -5.99 -3.42
CA ASP A 300 26.27 -5.09 -2.94
C ASP A 300 27.66 -5.65 -3.33
N THR A 301 28.72 -4.84 -3.21
CA THR A 301 30.09 -5.30 -3.51
C THR A 301 30.73 -6.02 -2.33
N ASN A 302 30.28 -5.76 -1.11
CA ASN A 302 30.78 -6.32 0.13
C ASN A 302 29.65 -6.86 1.01
N TRP A 303 30.00 -7.44 2.16
CA TRP A 303 29.06 -8.15 3.03
C TRP A 303 27.93 -7.24 3.48
N THR A 304 26.71 -7.73 3.32
CA THR A 304 25.51 -7.07 3.81
C THR A 304 25.19 -7.62 5.20
N PHE A 305 25.39 -6.79 6.23
CA PHE A 305 25.33 -7.25 7.62
C PHE A 305 23.99 -6.96 8.31
N GLN A 306 23.18 -6.05 7.78
CA GLN A 306 21.87 -5.74 8.34
C GLN A 306 20.86 -5.47 7.24
N THR A 307 19.65 -6.02 7.42
CA THR A 307 18.53 -5.78 6.53
C THR A 307 17.25 -5.69 7.36
N GLU A 308 16.37 -4.71 7.07
CA GLU A 308 15.14 -4.49 7.83
C GLU A 308 14.00 -3.95 6.94
N TRP A 309 12.78 -4.44 7.17
CA TRP A 309 11.57 -3.92 6.53
C TRP A 309 11.17 -2.63 7.25
N CYS A 310 10.72 -1.61 6.53
CA CYS A 310 10.16 -0.44 7.16
C CYS A 310 8.86 -0.82 7.92
N PRO A 311 8.76 -0.59 9.24
CA PRO A 311 7.58 -0.98 10.00
C PRO A 311 6.29 -0.26 9.57
N ARG A 312 6.42 0.95 9.00
CA ARG A 312 5.29 1.79 8.56
C ARG A 312 4.83 1.45 7.15
N ASN A 313 5.76 1.50 6.21
CA ASN A 313 5.48 1.33 4.80
C ASN A 313 6.12 0.02 4.33
N PRO A 314 5.34 -1.06 4.18
CA PRO A 314 5.88 -2.35 3.81
C PRO A 314 6.44 -2.37 2.38
N ASP A 315 6.21 -1.35 1.54
CA ASP A 315 6.88 -1.25 0.24
C ASP A 315 8.34 -0.78 0.37
N LEU A 316 8.80 -0.33 1.55
CA LEU A 316 10.16 0.16 1.77
C LEU A 316 11.02 -0.83 2.55
N LEU A 317 12.27 -0.94 2.11
CA LEU A 317 13.27 -1.87 2.59
C LEU A 317 14.59 -1.13 2.78
N ALA A 318 15.38 -1.50 3.78
CA ALA A 318 16.75 -1.00 3.91
C ALA A 318 17.75 -2.14 4.09
N SER A 319 18.93 -1.95 3.52
CA SER A 319 20.05 -2.88 3.58
C SER A 319 21.34 -2.12 3.86
N ALA A 320 22.14 -2.59 4.81
CA ALA A 320 23.43 -2.00 5.16
C ALA A 320 24.58 -2.94 4.78
N SER A 321 25.55 -2.40 4.04
CA SER A 321 26.74 -3.09 3.59
C SER A 321 28.00 -2.49 4.23
N PHE A 322 29.04 -3.31 4.39
CA PHE A 322 30.39 -2.86 4.76
C PHE A 322 31.07 -2.01 3.66
N ASP A 323 30.43 -1.82 2.49
CA ASP A 323 30.81 -0.82 1.47
C ASP A 323 30.61 0.64 1.93
N GLY A 324 30.19 0.85 3.18
CA GLY A 324 29.87 2.18 3.71
C GLY A 324 28.61 2.77 3.11
N LYS A 325 27.64 1.91 2.78
CA LYS A 325 26.38 2.30 2.16
C LYS A 325 25.21 1.62 2.87
N ILE A 326 24.19 2.41 3.16
CA ILE A 326 22.86 1.92 3.52
C ILE A 326 21.93 2.27 2.37
N ASN A 327 21.48 1.25 1.65
CA ASN A 327 20.61 1.39 0.51
C ASN A 327 19.15 1.23 0.94
N VAL A 328 18.29 2.15 0.52
CA VAL A 328 16.84 2.09 0.73
C VAL A 328 16.17 1.70 -0.58
N TYR A 329 15.54 0.53 -0.58
CA TYR A 329 14.86 -0.06 -1.72
C TYR A 329 13.35 0.10 -1.64
N SER A 330 12.72 0.15 -2.81
CA SER A 330 11.29 -0.13 -2.98
C SER A 330 11.12 -1.61 -3.30
N LEU A 331 10.07 -2.23 -2.78
CA LEU A 331 9.74 -3.64 -3.03
C LEU A 331 9.44 -3.92 -4.51
N GLN A 332 8.85 -2.94 -5.18
CA GLN A 332 8.64 -2.95 -6.62
C GLN A 332 9.52 -1.87 -7.20
N ASN A 333 10.48 -2.27 -8.02
CA ASN A 333 11.07 -1.37 -8.98
C ASN A 333 10.28 -1.58 -10.27
N SER A 334 9.17 -0.85 -10.45
CA SER A 334 8.68 -0.64 -11.81
C SER A 334 9.82 0.07 -12.50
N GLY A 335 10.55 -0.64 -13.35
CA GLY A 335 11.53 -0.04 -14.22
C GLY A 335 10.90 1.18 -14.87
N SER A 336 11.71 2.18 -15.16
CA SER A 336 11.32 3.31 -15.99
C SER A 336 10.94 2.83 -17.40
N ASP A 337 9.84 2.09 -17.54
CA ASP A 337 9.09 1.91 -18.79
C ASP A 337 8.41 3.23 -19.19
N ALA A 338 8.48 4.26 -18.32
CA ALA A 338 8.04 5.62 -18.58
C ALA A 338 9.02 6.45 -19.44
N GLU A 339 10.15 5.89 -19.90
CA GLU A 339 10.96 6.46 -21.00
C GLU A 339 10.88 5.64 -22.31
N ASP A 340 10.00 4.64 -22.40
CA ASP A 340 9.73 3.89 -23.64
C ASP A 340 8.54 4.48 -24.44
N HIS A 341 8.36 5.80 -24.38
CA HIS A 341 7.78 6.52 -25.50
C HIS A 341 8.93 6.90 -26.44
N PRO A 342 8.95 6.42 -27.71
CA PRO A 342 9.85 6.96 -28.72
C PRO A 342 9.37 8.38 -29.07
N SER A 343 9.67 9.30 -28.16
CA SER A 343 9.47 10.73 -28.32
C SER A 343 10.53 11.18 -29.31
N SER A 344 10.15 11.17 -30.58
CA SER A 344 10.80 11.86 -31.71
C SER A 344 12.33 11.95 -31.60
N ALA A 345 13.02 11.04 -32.28
CA ALA A 345 14.35 11.24 -32.86
C ALA A 345 15.11 12.43 -32.27
N ALA A 346 15.76 12.22 -31.12
CA ALA A 346 16.90 13.04 -30.74
C ALA A 346 17.92 12.88 -31.87
N VAL A 347 17.93 13.88 -32.74
CA VAL A 347 18.91 14.03 -33.80
C VAL A 347 20.26 13.89 -33.12
N LEU A 348 20.99 12.83 -33.51
CA LEU A 348 22.39 12.64 -33.21
C LEU A 348 23.12 13.94 -33.56
N ASP A 349 23.46 14.76 -32.55
CA ASP A 349 24.47 15.78 -32.72
C ASP A 349 25.81 15.05 -32.71
N THR A 350 26.24 14.65 -33.90
CA THR A 350 27.53 14.01 -34.18
C THR A 350 28.65 15.05 -34.09
N ALA A 351 28.84 15.63 -32.92
CA ALA A 351 29.98 16.47 -32.61
C ALA A 351 30.32 16.30 -31.12
N HIS A 352 31.27 15.39 -30.85
CA HIS A 352 32.05 15.30 -29.61
C HIS A 352 31.72 14.29 -28.49
N ASP A 353 30.94 13.22 -28.71
CA ASP A 353 30.84 12.15 -27.72
C ASP A 353 31.75 10.95 -28.01
N ASP A 354 32.67 10.67 -27.07
CA ASP A 354 33.59 9.55 -27.07
C ASP A 354 32.80 8.23 -27.12
N PRO A 355 33.02 7.34 -28.11
CA PRO A 355 32.32 6.05 -28.19
C PRO A 355 32.47 5.17 -26.93
N PHE A 356 33.48 5.41 -26.09
CA PHE A 356 33.61 4.77 -24.79
C PHE A 356 32.57 5.23 -23.76
N SER A 357 32.16 6.50 -23.74
CA SER A 357 31.18 7.00 -22.76
C SER A 357 29.77 6.48 -23.05
N ALA A 358 29.38 6.40 -24.33
CA ALA A 358 28.12 5.80 -24.75
C ALA A 358 28.06 4.30 -24.42
N ALA A 359 29.14 3.55 -24.65
CA ALA A 359 29.24 2.14 -24.29
C ALA A 359 29.21 1.94 -22.75
N MET A 360 29.86 2.84 -22.00
CA MET A 360 29.85 2.79 -20.54
C MET A 360 28.46 3.08 -19.97
N ASN A 361 27.75 4.08 -20.50
CA ASN A 361 26.37 4.40 -20.11
C ASN A 361 25.39 3.27 -20.48
N ALA A 362 25.54 2.64 -21.65
CA ALA A 362 24.74 1.48 -22.04
C ALA A 362 25.01 0.28 -21.10
N SER A 363 26.27 0.06 -20.68
CA SER A 363 26.60 -0.98 -19.70
C SER A 363 26.07 -0.68 -18.30
N ALA A 364 26.07 0.60 -17.89
CA ALA A 364 25.54 1.05 -16.61
C ALA A 364 24.01 0.93 -16.57
N ALA A 365 23.32 1.25 -17.67
CA ALA A 365 21.88 1.05 -17.84
C ALA A 365 21.51 -0.45 -17.88
N ALA A 366 22.32 -1.29 -18.53
CA ALA A 366 22.13 -2.74 -18.50
C ALA A 366 22.35 -3.33 -17.10
N ALA A 367 23.32 -2.82 -16.34
CA ALA A 367 23.59 -3.23 -14.96
C ALA A 367 22.50 -2.78 -13.97
N SER A 368 21.88 -1.61 -14.20
CA SER A 368 20.74 -1.15 -13.39
C SER A 368 19.43 -1.86 -13.74
N ALA A 369 19.21 -2.21 -15.01
CA ALA A 369 18.07 -3.01 -15.47
C ALA A 369 18.14 -4.48 -15.00
N ALA A 370 19.34 -5.06 -14.90
CA ALA A 370 19.53 -6.43 -14.41
C ALA A 370 19.14 -6.64 -12.93
N ASN A 371 18.96 -5.56 -12.16
CA ASN A 371 18.68 -5.59 -10.72
C ASN A 371 17.24 -5.14 -10.35
N ALA A 372 16.33 -5.05 -11.32
CA ALA A 372 14.93 -4.70 -11.05
C ALA A 372 14.17 -5.93 -10.52
N PHE A 373 14.14 -6.08 -9.19
CA PHE A 373 13.29 -7.04 -8.52
C PHE A 373 11.82 -6.59 -8.56
N SER A 374 10.93 -7.50 -8.98
CA SER A 374 9.49 -7.34 -8.88
C SER A 374 8.84 -8.63 -8.37
N LEU A 375 7.80 -8.49 -7.56
CA LEU A 375 7.08 -9.67 -7.04
C LEU A 375 6.17 -10.26 -8.12
N ARG A 376 6.21 -11.58 -8.29
CA ARG A 376 5.27 -12.32 -9.16
C ARG A 376 3.81 -12.19 -8.74
N HIS A 377 3.58 -11.97 -7.45
CA HIS A 377 2.26 -11.80 -6.89
C HIS A 377 2.21 -10.51 -6.07
N PRO A 378 1.09 -9.76 -6.13
CA PRO A 378 0.95 -8.57 -5.33
C PRO A 378 1.03 -8.95 -3.84
N PRO A 379 1.70 -8.14 -3.00
CA PRO A 379 1.72 -8.35 -1.56
C PRO A 379 0.31 -8.21 -0.97
N LYS A 380 0.07 -8.77 0.23
CA LYS A 380 -1.25 -8.80 0.86
C LYS A 380 -1.92 -7.43 0.99
N TRP A 381 -1.17 -6.37 1.25
CA TRP A 381 -1.71 -5.02 1.40
C TRP A 381 -2.20 -4.38 0.08
N LEU A 382 -1.72 -4.86 -1.07
CA LEU A 382 -2.21 -4.44 -2.39
C LEU A 382 -3.33 -5.33 -2.94
N ARG A 383 -3.62 -6.47 -2.29
CA ARG A 383 -4.71 -7.35 -2.69
C ARG A 383 -6.03 -6.79 -2.17
N CYS A 384 -6.88 -6.26 -3.05
CA CYS A 384 -8.25 -5.87 -2.71
C CYS A 384 -9.14 -7.13 -2.58
N PRO A 385 -9.55 -7.55 -1.38
CA PRO A 385 -10.38 -8.76 -1.21
C PRO A 385 -11.83 -8.53 -1.66
N VAL A 386 -12.24 -7.26 -1.76
CA VAL A 386 -13.58 -6.82 -2.14
C VAL A 386 -13.46 -5.55 -2.99
N GLY A 387 -14.45 -5.32 -3.84
CA GLY A 387 -14.59 -4.06 -4.56
C GLY A 387 -16.03 -3.85 -4.99
N ALA A 388 -16.41 -2.57 -5.10
CA ALA A 388 -17.71 -2.14 -5.55
C ALA A 388 -17.54 -0.92 -6.47
N SER A 389 -18.26 -0.88 -7.59
CA SER A 389 -18.26 0.25 -8.51
C SER A 389 -19.65 0.45 -9.10
N PHE A 390 -20.06 1.71 -9.23
CA PHE A 390 -21.28 2.08 -9.93
C PHE A 390 -20.99 2.18 -11.42
N GLY A 391 -21.79 1.46 -12.21
CA GLY A 391 -21.87 1.58 -13.65
C GLY A 391 -23.08 2.41 -14.07
N PHE A 392 -23.09 2.77 -15.35
CA PHE A 392 -24.22 3.44 -15.98
C PHE A 392 -25.53 2.66 -15.78
N GLY A 393 -26.64 3.38 -15.61
CA GLY A 393 -27.97 2.79 -15.40
C GLY A 393 -28.22 2.26 -13.99
N GLY A 394 -27.59 2.85 -12.96
CA GLY A 394 -27.83 2.47 -11.55
C GLY A 394 -27.36 1.06 -11.20
N LYS A 395 -26.46 0.47 -11.99
CA LYS A 395 -25.93 -0.87 -11.76
C LYS A 395 -24.75 -0.80 -10.80
N LEU A 396 -24.86 -1.45 -9.66
CA LEU A 396 -23.75 -1.66 -8.76
C LEU A 396 -23.09 -3.00 -9.08
N VAL A 397 -21.84 -2.95 -9.54
CA VAL A 397 -21.00 -4.13 -9.72
C VAL A 397 -20.21 -4.35 -8.44
N THR A 398 -20.31 -5.55 -7.87
CA THR A 398 -19.58 -5.94 -6.67
C THR A 398 -18.83 -7.24 -6.91
N PHE A 399 -17.65 -7.38 -6.34
CA PHE A 399 -16.94 -8.65 -6.29
C PHE A 399 -16.41 -8.90 -4.88
N ASN A 400 -16.30 -10.16 -4.52
CA ASN A 400 -15.68 -10.59 -3.28
C ASN A 400 -14.77 -11.80 -3.54
N ASN A 401 -13.74 -11.96 -2.71
CA ASN A 401 -12.81 -13.08 -2.78
C ASN A 401 -13.13 -14.16 -1.74
N LYS A 402 -14.42 -14.42 -1.47
CA LYS A 402 -14.83 -15.46 -0.50
C LYS A 402 -14.38 -16.85 -0.93
N ALA A 403 -14.49 -17.16 -2.22
CA ALA A 403 -14.04 -18.44 -2.79
C ALA A 403 -12.52 -18.65 -2.63
N GLY A 404 -11.71 -17.61 -2.84
CA GLY A 404 -10.26 -17.68 -2.64
C GLY A 404 -9.84 -17.79 -1.18
N GLN A 405 -10.60 -17.16 -0.26
CA GLN A 405 -10.37 -17.31 1.19
C GLN A 405 -10.72 -18.72 1.67
N ALA A 406 -11.83 -19.29 1.20
CA ALA A 406 -12.22 -20.66 1.52
C ALA A 406 -11.21 -21.69 0.99
N ALA A 407 -10.72 -21.50 -0.25
CA ALA A 407 -9.66 -22.34 -0.81
C ALA A 407 -8.35 -22.25 0.00
N LYS A 408 -7.96 -21.05 0.44
CA LYS A 408 -6.77 -20.86 1.29
C LYS A 408 -6.92 -21.52 2.67
N GLN A 409 -8.11 -21.45 3.28
CA GLN A 409 -8.41 -22.14 4.54
C GLN A 409 -8.39 -23.66 4.39
N ALA A 410 -8.97 -24.18 3.31
CA ALA A 410 -8.94 -25.61 2.99
C ALA A 410 -7.51 -26.11 2.75
N ALA A 411 -6.68 -25.33 2.05
CA ALA A 411 -5.27 -25.65 1.84
C ALA A 411 -4.46 -25.64 3.16
N ALA A 412 -4.76 -24.71 4.08
CA ALA A 412 -4.12 -24.64 5.39
C ALA A 412 -4.52 -25.76 6.36
N THR A 413 -5.60 -26.50 6.07
CA THR A 413 -6.04 -27.66 6.88
C THR A 413 -5.48 -29.00 6.37
N LEU A 414 -4.74 -29.00 5.25
CA LEU A 414 -4.14 -30.22 4.72
C LEU A 414 -2.91 -30.65 5.55
N PRO A 415 -2.66 -31.96 5.71
CA PRO A 415 -1.47 -32.47 6.38
C PRO A 415 -0.17 -32.04 5.67
N PRO A 416 0.93 -31.83 6.41
CA PRO A 416 2.22 -31.48 5.81
C PRO A 416 2.68 -32.56 4.81
N GLY A 417 2.94 -32.16 3.56
CA GLY A 417 3.43 -33.04 2.49
C GLY A 417 2.42 -33.40 1.39
N GLN A 418 1.14 -33.01 1.51
CA GLN A 418 0.18 -33.11 0.41
C GLN A 418 0.06 -31.77 -0.31
N ALA A 419 0.38 -31.75 -1.61
CA ALA A 419 0.11 -30.59 -2.45
C ALA A 419 -1.41 -30.40 -2.56
N PRO A 420 -1.93 -29.17 -2.39
CA PRO A 420 -3.34 -28.91 -2.65
C PRO A 420 -3.63 -29.27 -4.11
N ALA A 421 -4.67 -30.08 -4.34
CA ALA A 421 -5.17 -30.32 -5.69
C ALA A 421 -5.42 -28.98 -6.37
N SER A 422 -5.10 -28.87 -7.67
CA SER A 422 -5.38 -27.65 -8.44
C SER A 422 -6.88 -27.34 -8.36
N GLN A 423 -7.25 -26.38 -7.52
CA GLN A 423 -8.63 -25.94 -7.37
C GLN A 423 -8.85 -24.74 -8.29
N THR A 424 -9.71 -24.91 -9.29
CA THR A 424 -10.21 -23.79 -10.09
C THR A 424 -11.09 -22.91 -9.21
N ILE A 425 -10.57 -21.77 -8.78
CA ILE A 425 -11.32 -20.81 -7.95
C ILE A 425 -12.26 -20.03 -8.87
N THR A 426 -13.55 -20.37 -8.88
CA THR A 426 -14.56 -19.60 -9.60
C THR A 426 -14.71 -18.22 -8.97
N ARG A 427 -14.40 -17.17 -9.73
CA ARG A 427 -14.56 -15.78 -9.30
C ARG A 427 -15.83 -15.20 -9.91
N THR A 428 -16.80 -14.86 -9.07
CA THR A 428 -18.09 -14.31 -9.49
C THR A 428 -18.18 -12.83 -9.15
N ALA A 429 -18.51 -12.00 -10.14
CA ALA A 429 -18.98 -10.64 -9.91
C ALA A 429 -20.52 -10.63 -9.85
N GLN A 430 -21.08 -9.87 -8.91
CA GLN A 430 -22.52 -9.70 -8.76
C GLN A 430 -22.91 -8.29 -9.22
N ILE A 431 -23.89 -8.22 -10.13
CA ILE A 431 -24.45 -6.97 -10.63
C ILE A 431 -25.81 -6.79 -9.97
N HIS A 432 -25.96 -5.73 -9.18
CA HIS A 432 -27.21 -5.36 -8.53
C HIS A 432 -27.76 -4.10 -9.18
N ALA A 433 -29.03 -4.10 -9.59
CA ALA A 433 -29.72 -2.88 -9.96
C ALA A 433 -30.14 -2.14 -8.68
N ILE A 434 -29.56 -0.97 -8.42
CA ILE A 434 -29.92 -0.14 -7.27
C ILE A 434 -30.83 0.96 -7.76
N VAL A 435 -32.07 0.92 -7.26
CA VAL A 435 -33.07 1.93 -7.52
C VAL A 435 -33.15 2.84 -6.30
N THR A 436 -32.74 4.10 -6.46
CA THR A 436 -32.81 5.13 -5.40
C THR A 436 -34.24 5.59 -5.17
N ASP A 437 -35.02 5.74 -6.24
CA ASP A 437 -36.43 6.12 -6.20
C ASP A 437 -37.27 5.07 -6.93
N LYS A 438 -37.91 4.21 -6.15
CA LYS A 438 -38.76 3.13 -6.68
C LYS A 438 -40.04 3.65 -7.31
N GLU A 439 -40.56 4.78 -6.81
CA GLU A 439 -41.80 5.36 -7.31
C GLU A 439 -41.56 6.02 -8.67
N ALA A 440 -40.45 6.72 -8.86
CA ALA A 440 -40.10 7.29 -10.16
C ALA A 440 -39.86 6.21 -11.23
N VAL A 441 -39.15 5.13 -10.91
CA VAL A 441 -38.94 4.02 -11.86
C VAL A 441 -40.25 3.36 -12.24
N GLN A 442 -41.11 3.06 -11.26
CA GLN A 442 -42.42 2.47 -11.55
C GLN A 442 -43.27 3.39 -12.44
N ARG A 443 -43.26 4.71 -12.19
CA ARG A 443 -43.99 5.67 -13.03
C ARG A 443 -43.44 5.75 -14.46
N ALA A 444 -42.12 5.61 -14.62
CA ALA A 444 -41.48 5.58 -15.94
C ALA A 444 -41.82 4.28 -16.69
N ASP A 445 -41.75 3.12 -16.03
CA ASP A 445 -42.12 1.82 -16.61
C ASP A 445 -43.60 1.78 -17.04
N GLU A 446 -44.49 2.35 -16.23
CA GLU A 446 -45.92 2.50 -16.56
C GLU A 446 -46.14 3.38 -17.80
N LEU A 447 -45.36 4.47 -17.94
CA LEU A 447 -45.42 5.35 -19.10
C LEU A 447 -44.86 4.67 -20.36
N GLU A 448 -43.73 3.98 -20.25
CA GLU A 448 -43.09 3.26 -21.36
C GLU A 448 -44.00 2.15 -21.88
N THR A 449 -44.61 1.37 -20.97
CA THR A 449 -45.60 0.33 -21.32
C THR A 449 -46.81 0.93 -22.03
N ALA A 450 -47.33 2.06 -21.56
CA ALA A 450 -48.47 2.73 -22.19
C ALA A 450 -48.14 3.32 -23.57
N LEU A 451 -46.89 3.75 -23.77
CA LEU A 451 -46.41 4.24 -25.07
C LEU A 451 -46.26 3.10 -26.08
N GLU A 452 -45.69 1.96 -25.67
CA GLU A 452 -45.59 0.75 -26.50
C GLU A 452 -46.96 0.21 -26.90
N GLN A 453 -47.93 0.23 -25.98
CA GLN A 453 -49.28 -0.27 -26.21
C GLN A 453 -50.24 0.75 -26.84
N GLN A 454 -49.78 1.98 -27.12
CA GLN A 454 -50.62 3.11 -27.55
C GLN A 454 -51.84 3.38 -26.64
N SER A 455 -51.73 3.08 -25.35
CA SER A 455 -52.83 3.18 -24.37
C SER A 455 -52.68 4.37 -23.41
N VAL A 456 -52.03 5.45 -23.87
CA VAL A 456 -51.70 6.63 -23.06
C VAL A 456 -52.95 7.30 -22.46
N GLU A 457 -54.11 7.20 -23.11
CA GLU A 457 -55.38 7.73 -22.60
C GLU A 457 -55.83 7.07 -21.29
N GLN A 458 -55.59 5.77 -21.13
CA GLN A 458 -55.97 5.02 -19.93
C GLN A 458 -55.07 5.41 -18.75
N LEU A 459 -53.77 5.58 -19.01
CA LEU A 459 -52.80 6.03 -18.02
C LEU A 459 -53.14 7.43 -17.49
N VAL A 460 -53.49 8.37 -18.38
CA VAL A 460 -53.88 9.73 -17.98
C VAL A 460 -55.15 9.71 -17.12
N GLN A 461 -56.13 8.86 -17.44
CA GLN A 461 -57.33 8.71 -16.62
C GLN A 461 -57.04 8.19 -15.20
N GLU A 462 -56.16 7.19 -15.07
CA GLU A 462 -55.73 6.71 -13.76
C GLU A 462 -54.97 7.79 -12.96
N ARG A 463 -54.12 8.59 -13.63
CA ARG A 463 -53.40 9.70 -12.99
C ARG A 463 -54.34 10.81 -12.50
N VAL A 464 -55.39 11.16 -13.27
CA VAL A 464 -56.44 12.11 -12.83
C VAL A 464 -57.13 11.62 -11.56
N GLN A 465 -57.31 10.29 -11.42
CA GLN A 465 -57.98 9.71 -10.25
C GLN A 465 -57.05 9.55 -9.04
N GLN A 466 -55.74 9.39 -9.26
CA GLN A 466 -54.72 9.28 -8.21
C GLN A 466 -54.18 10.64 -7.71
N ALA A 467 -54.41 11.73 -8.46
CA ALA A 467 -53.97 13.07 -8.07
C ALA A 467 -54.60 13.52 -6.74
N LYS A 468 -53.76 13.89 -5.78
CA LYS A 468 -54.18 14.35 -4.44
C LYS A 468 -54.37 15.86 -4.37
N GLU A 469 -53.57 16.61 -5.11
CA GLU A 469 -53.66 18.06 -5.18
C GLU A 469 -54.62 18.52 -6.27
N LYS A 470 -55.32 19.63 -6.01
CA LYS A 470 -56.34 20.17 -6.91
C LYS A 470 -55.70 20.66 -8.22
N ASP A 471 -54.55 21.32 -8.13
CA ASP A 471 -53.83 21.89 -9.27
C ASP A 471 -53.23 20.80 -10.17
N ASP A 472 -52.76 19.69 -9.57
CA ASP A 472 -52.32 18.50 -10.32
C ASP A 472 -53.48 17.87 -11.09
N LYS A 473 -54.66 17.78 -10.47
CA LYS A 473 -55.85 17.22 -11.12
C LYS A 473 -56.28 18.06 -12.32
N GLU A 474 -56.31 19.38 -12.17
CA GLU A 474 -56.61 20.32 -13.27
C GLU A 474 -55.57 20.19 -14.40
N SER A 475 -54.29 19.99 -14.07
CA SER A 475 -53.22 19.78 -15.05
C SER A 475 -53.38 18.47 -15.84
N TRP A 476 -53.71 17.36 -15.15
CA TRP A 476 -53.97 16.06 -15.81
C TRP A 476 -55.27 16.06 -16.63
N GLU A 477 -56.30 16.81 -16.21
CA GLU A 477 -57.52 16.99 -16.99
C GLU A 477 -57.24 17.73 -18.31
N VAL A 478 -56.37 18.75 -18.28
CA VAL A 478 -55.91 19.43 -19.50
C VAL A 478 -55.15 18.47 -20.42
N ILE A 479 -54.20 17.67 -19.88
CA ILE A 479 -53.46 16.67 -20.67
C ILE A 479 -54.42 15.66 -21.32
N LYS A 480 -55.47 15.23 -20.61
CA LYS A 480 -56.52 14.36 -21.15
C LYS A 480 -57.25 15.01 -22.32
N THR A 481 -57.61 16.29 -22.23
CA THR A 481 -58.26 17.03 -23.33
C THR A 481 -57.33 17.21 -24.54
N LEU A 482 -56.02 17.36 -24.31
CA LEU A 482 -55.03 17.52 -25.38
C LEU A 482 -54.76 16.23 -26.16
N LEU A 483 -54.95 15.06 -25.54
CA LEU A 483 -54.76 13.76 -26.18
C LEU A 483 -55.97 13.30 -27.00
N ALA A 484 -57.15 13.90 -26.81
CA ALA A 484 -58.36 13.55 -27.55
C ALA A 484 -58.29 14.02 -29.02
N GLU A 485 -58.95 13.29 -29.93
CA GLU A 485 -58.94 13.59 -31.38
C GLU A 485 -59.37 15.05 -31.71
N ASP A 486 -60.23 15.66 -30.89
CA ASP A 486 -60.73 17.04 -31.03
C ASP A 486 -60.13 18.02 -29.98
N ALA A 487 -58.83 17.89 -29.69
CA ALA A 487 -58.12 18.64 -28.64
C ALA A 487 -58.41 20.15 -28.63
N ARG A 488 -58.46 20.78 -29.81
CA ARG A 488 -58.68 22.24 -29.95
C ARG A 488 -60.09 22.65 -29.55
N GLU A 489 -61.10 21.84 -29.82
CA GLU A 489 -62.49 22.17 -29.47
C GLU A 489 -62.77 21.91 -27.99
N GLN A 490 -62.21 20.83 -27.45
CA GLN A 490 -62.34 20.49 -26.04
C GLN A 490 -61.60 21.48 -25.13
N LEU A 491 -60.41 21.95 -25.54
CA LEU A 491 -59.67 22.99 -24.82
C LEU A 491 -60.42 24.32 -24.80
N MET A 492 -61.03 24.71 -25.93
CA MET A 492 -61.86 25.91 -26.02
C MET A 492 -63.08 25.83 -25.09
N ASN A 493 -63.73 24.66 -25.02
CA ASN A 493 -64.83 24.43 -24.09
C ASN A 493 -64.36 24.46 -22.62
N TYR A 494 -63.17 23.93 -22.32
CA TYR A 494 -62.58 23.95 -20.97
C TYR A 494 -62.23 25.38 -20.51
N LEU A 495 -61.73 26.22 -21.41
CA LEU A 495 -61.47 27.65 -21.18
C LEU A 495 -62.75 28.50 -21.12
N GLY A 496 -63.94 27.89 -21.26
CA GLY A 496 -65.24 28.57 -21.20
C GLY A 496 -65.69 29.21 -22.52
N PHE A 497 -64.97 28.99 -23.61
CA PHE A 497 -65.29 29.52 -24.93
C PHE A 497 -66.07 28.49 -25.75
N LYS A 498 -67.41 28.58 -25.72
CA LYS A 498 -68.24 27.79 -26.62
C LYS A 498 -68.01 28.25 -28.06
N LYS A 499 -67.71 27.32 -28.96
CA LYS A 499 -67.51 27.57 -30.41
C LYS A 499 -68.62 28.43 -31.03
N SER A 500 -69.87 28.26 -30.58
CA SER A 500 -71.03 29.07 -31.00
C SER A 500 -70.97 30.54 -30.57
N GLU A 501 -70.43 30.83 -29.39
CA GLU A 501 -70.31 32.19 -28.85
C GLU A 501 -69.12 32.94 -29.43
N VAL A 502 -68.00 32.23 -29.66
CA VAL A 502 -66.83 32.82 -30.35
C VAL A 502 -67.16 33.12 -31.81
N MET A 503 -67.83 32.21 -32.52
CA MET A 503 -68.27 32.50 -33.90
C MET A 503 -69.31 33.62 -33.96
N ALA A 504 -70.21 33.72 -32.98
CA ALA A 504 -71.14 34.84 -32.87
C ALA A 504 -70.44 36.18 -32.55
N ALA A 505 -69.43 36.17 -31.68
CA ALA A 505 -68.63 37.35 -31.35
C ALA A 505 -67.74 37.81 -32.52
N VAL A 506 -67.14 36.87 -33.25
CA VAL A 506 -66.37 37.17 -34.47
C VAL A 506 -67.29 37.71 -35.56
N ALA A 507 -68.46 37.10 -35.76
CA ALA A 507 -69.47 37.61 -36.71
C ALA A 507 -69.94 39.03 -36.35
N LYS A 508 -70.12 39.31 -35.05
CA LYS A 508 -70.48 40.64 -34.53
C LYS A 508 -69.36 41.67 -34.75
N ALA A 509 -68.10 41.32 -34.47
CA ALA A 509 -66.95 42.18 -34.71
C ALA A 509 -66.71 42.47 -36.21
N THR A 510 -66.93 41.49 -37.10
CA THR A 510 -66.87 41.71 -38.55
C THR A 510 -68.05 42.51 -39.10
N ALA A 511 -69.18 42.55 -38.39
CA ALA A 511 -70.32 43.40 -38.74
C ALA A 511 -70.10 44.87 -38.29
N ASP A 512 -69.43 45.08 -37.16
CA ASP A 512 -69.10 46.42 -36.64
C ASP A 512 -67.99 47.12 -37.46
N GLN A 513 -67.11 46.37 -38.16
CA GLN A 513 -66.12 46.96 -39.08
C GLN A 513 -66.69 47.41 -40.44
N LYS A 514 -67.97 47.15 -40.75
CA LYS A 514 -68.56 47.44 -42.09
C LYS A 514 -69.46 48.67 -42.15
N LYS A 515 -69.48 49.52 -41.11
CA LYS A 515 -70.22 50.79 -41.10
C LYS A 515 -69.41 51.93 -40.47
N GLU A 516 -68.51 52.50 -41.24
CA GLU A 516 -68.31 53.96 -41.32
C GLU A 516 -67.55 54.31 -42.62
N PRO A 517 -67.98 55.31 -43.42
CA PRO A 517 -67.41 55.65 -44.73
C PRO A 517 -66.30 56.75 -44.66
N PRO A 518 -65.60 57.03 -45.78
CA PRO A 518 -64.28 57.67 -45.80
C PRO A 518 -64.34 59.19 -46.04
N ASP A 519 -63.29 59.92 -45.66
CA ASP A 519 -62.98 61.24 -46.24
C ASP A 519 -61.46 61.50 -46.30
N GLU A 520 -61.07 62.19 -47.37
CA GLU A 520 -59.75 62.22 -48.02
C GLU A 520 -58.81 63.38 -47.59
N ALA A 521 -57.49 63.12 -47.77
CA ALA A 521 -56.41 64.01 -48.22
C ALA A 521 -55.98 65.20 -47.31
N ASN A 522 -54.70 65.58 -47.16
CA ASN A 522 -53.59 65.53 -48.12
C ASN A 522 -52.22 65.87 -47.46
N ALA A 523 -51.13 65.49 -48.14
CA ALA A 523 -49.73 65.96 -48.05
C ALA A 523 -48.87 65.39 -46.86
N THR A 524 -47.70 64.77 -47.04
CA THR A 524 -46.71 64.73 -48.14
C THR A 524 -45.97 63.39 -48.17
N ASP A 525 -45.54 63.03 -49.37
CA ASP A 525 -44.83 61.82 -49.78
C ASP A 525 -43.46 61.56 -49.12
N ASN A 526 -43.19 60.26 -48.97
CA ASN A 526 -41.91 59.54 -49.06
C ASN A 526 -40.78 59.81 -48.04
N SER A 527 -40.60 58.85 -47.13
CA SER A 527 -39.39 57.99 -47.18
C SER A 527 -39.51 56.72 -46.33
N ALA A 528 -39.01 55.63 -46.92
CA ALA A 528 -38.35 54.49 -46.28
C ALA A 528 -39.19 53.52 -45.43
N SER A 529 -39.49 52.37 -46.05
CA SER A 529 -39.09 51.04 -45.56
C SER A 529 -38.17 51.05 -44.32
N GLY A 530 -38.66 50.55 -43.19
CA GLY A 530 -37.87 50.36 -41.98
C GLY A 530 -38.72 50.04 -40.75
N LEU A 531 -39.10 48.77 -40.59
CA LEU A 531 -39.49 48.17 -39.30
C LEU A 531 -39.58 46.62 -39.35
N PHE A 532 -39.30 46.02 -40.51
CA PHE A 532 -38.86 44.63 -40.64
C PHE A 532 -37.59 44.58 -41.50
N GLY A 533 -36.52 44.04 -40.91
CA GLY A 533 -35.12 44.02 -41.41
C GLY A 533 -34.27 45.03 -40.63
N GLU A 534 -33.14 44.72 -40.02
CA GLU A 534 -32.20 43.59 -40.02
C GLU A 534 -31.44 43.73 -38.67
N ASP A 535 -31.18 42.66 -37.93
CA ASP A 535 -29.97 41.84 -38.00
C ASP A 535 -28.66 42.56 -37.60
N ALA A 536 -27.69 41.76 -37.18
CA ALA A 536 -26.31 42.03 -36.82
C ALA A 536 -26.02 42.38 -35.35
N GLY A 537 -25.47 41.37 -34.66
CA GLY A 537 -24.81 41.50 -33.37
C GLY A 537 -24.22 40.18 -32.86
N ASP A 538 -23.59 39.44 -33.77
CA ASP A 538 -22.46 38.51 -33.63
C ASP A 538 -22.09 37.93 -32.25
N ASP A 539 -21.96 36.60 -32.28
CA ASP A 539 -20.83 35.81 -31.81
C ASP A 539 -20.22 36.10 -30.43
N PHE A 540 -20.41 35.12 -29.54
CA PHE A 540 -19.26 34.59 -28.80
C PHE A 540 -19.27 33.05 -28.84
N PHE A 541 -18.74 32.55 -29.97
CA PHE A 541 -18.06 31.27 -30.19
C PHE A 541 -18.82 29.93 -30.13
N ILE A 542 -18.98 29.39 -31.35
CA ILE A 542 -18.91 27.98 -31.74
C ILE A 542 -17.63 27.29 -31.19
N GLN A 543 -17.79 26.06 -30.71
CA GLN A 543 -16.98 24.86 -31.04
C GLN A 543 -17.65 23.67 -30.31
N THR A 544 -18.02 22.53 -30.89
CA THR A 544 -17.76 21.94 -32.21
C THR A 544 -18.64 20.69 -32.38
N THR A 545 -19.04 20.45 -33.63
CA THR A 545 -19.29 19.15 -34.30
C THR A 545 -20.47 18.28 -33.86
N THR A 546 -21.60 18.50 -34.53
CA THR A 546 -22.38 17.40 -35.13
C THR A 546 -21.65 16.88 -36.38
N SER A 547 -21.57 15.56 -36.52
CA SER A 547 -21.31 14.88 -37.79
C SER A 547 -22.35 13.78 -37.97
N ASP A 548 -23.03 13.81 -39.11
CA ASP A 548 -24.15 12.96 -39.52
C ASP A 548 -23.84 11.45 -39.49
N PRO A 549 -24.84 10.57 -39.31
CA PRO A 549 -24.73 9.19 -39.73
C PRO A 549 -25.24 9.06 -41.18
N THR A 550 -24.30 8.83 -42.09
CA THR A 550 -24.56 8.27 -43.42
C THR A 550 -24.84 6.78 -43.32
N THR A 551 -25.76 6.33 -44.17
CA THR A 551 -26.13 4.93 -44.45
C THR A 551 -24.91 4.10 -44.86
N THR A 552 -24.53 3.03 -44.15
CA THR A 552 -23.78 1.89 -44.74
C THR A 552 -23.89 0.61 -43.88
N THR A 553 -24.50 -0.41 -44.49
CA THR A 553 -24.29 -1.88 -44.38
C THR A 553 -24.01 -2.59 -43.05
N VAL A 554 -24.88 -3.59 -42.84
CA VAL A 554 -24.66 -4.88 -42.17
C VAL A 554 -23.25 -5.44 -42.42
N ALA A 555 -22.50 -5.70 -41.35
CA ALA A 555 -21.39 -6.65 -41.31
C ALA A 555 -21.60 -7.59 -40.12
N GLN A 556 -21.95 -8.83 -40.44
CA GLN A 556 -21.80 -9.98 -39.55
C GLN A 556 -20.30 -10.20 -39.34
N LEU A 557 -19.86 -10.39 -38.10
CA LEU A 557 -18.55 -10.98 -37.80
C LEU A 557 -18.78 -12.24 -36.99
N GLU A 558 -18.39 -13.33 -37.64
CA GLU A 558 -18.41 -14.71 -37.23
C GLU A 558 -17.52 -14.95 -36.00
N GLU A 559 -17.93 -15.92 -35.18
CA GLU A 559 -17.07 -16.62 -34.24
C GLU A 559 -15.93 -17.28 -35.00
N GLU A 560 -14.69 -16.89 -34.70
CA GLU A 560 -13.51 -17.68 -35.08
C GLU A 560 -13.08 -18.51 -33.87
N GLN A 561 -13.42 -19.81 -33.94
CA GLN A 561 -12.80 -20.87 -33.15
C GLN A 561 -11.30 -20.90 -33.48
N VAL A 562 -10.45 -20.81 -32.45
CA VAL A 562 -9.05 -21.23 -32.57
C VAL A 562 -8.99 -22.68 -32.16
N ASP A 563 -8.75 -23.54 -33.16
CA ASP A 563 -8.53 -24.97 -33.06
C ASP A 563 -7.09 -25.25 -32.59
N ASP A 564 -6.95 -26.30 -31.78
CA ASP A 564 -5.69 -26.86 -31.33
C ASP A 564 -4.89 -27.45 -32.50
N GLY A 565 -3.59 -27.17 -32.53
CA GLY A 565 -2.60 -27.79 -33.41
C GLY A 565 -1.22 -27.80 -32.80
#